data_AF-A0ABD5SR55-F1
#
_entry.id   AF-A0ABD5SR55-F1
#
_cell.length_a   1.000
_cell.length_b   1.000
_cell.length_c   1.000
_cell.angle_alpha   90.00
_cell.angle_beta   90.00
_cell.angle_gamma   90.00
#
_symmetry.space_group_name_H-M   'P 1'
#
loop_
_entity.id
_entity.type
_entity.pdbx_description
1 polymer ?
#
loop_
_entity_poly.entity_id
_entity_poly.type
_entity_poly.pdbx_seq_one_letter_code
_entity_poly.pdbx_strand_id
1 'polypeptide(L)'
;GAFDRVLAYARERSRLEDLEVQVERGDPIRFPPSATPPSTDAVIPSLEAVLERFREQLRKRNALTGRTCHVLLRWSPLNYRVGYGGTLAPNSITGVIDGGDSGDAQTVANVGATEVWDSRPVTRNMAIHETLHTFLPDDIVEAIGDASCDHELGTAVRTDEDTLEVSPIATAYAGPDRIGGGTRFHGTGCCDRDRFYRHDGNVGIENWTYTTELSEATCEGVTRFLERRLDSSRASR
;
A
#
# COMPACT_ATOMS: atom_id res chain seq x y z
N GLY A 1 -5.27 15.71 -1.01
CA GLY A 1 -4.65 14.40 -1.33
C GLY A 1 -4.45 13.59 -0.06
N ALA A 2 -4.03 12.33 -0.15
CA ALA A 2 -3.89 11.45 1.03
C ALA A 2 -3.00 12.04 2.13
N PHE A 3 -1.84 12.61 1.78
CA PHE A 3 -0.96 13.29 2.74
C PHE A 3 -1.57 14.55 3.36
N ASP A 4 -2.31 15.35 2.59
CA ASP A 4 -3.00 16.52 3.14
C ASP A 4 -4.00 16.12 4.22
N ARG A 5 -4.65 14.96 4.07
CA ARG A 5 -5.60 14.45 5.07
C ARG A 5 -4.90 13.99 6.35
N VAL A 6 -3.74 13.35 6.24
CA VAL A 6 -2.90 13.00 7.40
C VAL A 6 -2.48 14.27 8.15
N LEU A 7 -2.03 15.30 7.43
CA LEU A 7 -1.63 16.57 8.03
C LEU A 7 -2.82 17.30 8.69
N ALA A 8 -3.98 17.34 8.04
CA ALA A 8 -5.19 17.91 8.62
C ALA A 8 -5.59 17.17 9.91
N TYR A 9 -5.64 15.84 9.85
CA TYR A 9 -5.94 14.98 11.00
C TYR A 9 -5.00 15.23 12.18
N ALA A 10 -3.70 15.31 11.93
CA ALA A 10 -2.69 15.54 12.96
C ALA A 10 -2.82 16.94 13.58
N ARG A 11 -3.00 17.98 12.75
CA ARG A 11 -3.14 19.38 13.20
C ARG A 11 -4.41 19.61 14.03
N GLU A 12 -5.52 19.01 13.65
CA GLU A 12 -6.77 19.03 14.44
C GLU A 12 -6.59 18.47 15.85
N ARG A 13 -5.55 17.66 16.07
CA ARG A 13 -5.20 17.02 17.34
C ARG A 13 -3.94 17.59 17.97
N SER A 14 -3.43 18.74 17.48
CA SER A 14 -2.18 19.36 17.95
C SER A 14 -0.96 18.42 17.91
N ARG A 15 -0.89 17.58 16.87
CA ARG A 15 0.21 16.66 16.61
C ARG A 15 0.92 17.07 15.33
N LEU A 16 2.24 16.86 15.29
CA LEU A 16 3.07 17.14 14.11
C LEU A 16 2.86 18.57 13.55
N GLU A 17 2.68 19.57 14.44
CA GLU A 17 2.29 20.94 14.04
C GLU A 17 3.31 21.58 13.09
N ASP A 18 4.59 21.27 13.26
CA ASP A 18 5.71 21.76 12.43
C ASP A 18 5.99 20.87 11.21
N LEU A 19 5.22 19.81 10.97
CA LEU A 19 5.46 18.91 9.84
C LEU A 19 5.02 19.56 8.53
N GLU A 20 5.97 19.68 7.61
CA GLU A 20 5.74 20.05 6.22
C GLU A 20 5.94 18.84 5.31
N VAL A 21 5.02 18.66 4.35
CA VAL A 21 5.12 17.62 3.32
C VAL A 21 5.36 18.29 1.99
N GLN A 22 6.43 17.88 1.32
CA GLN A 22 6.74 18.30 -0.04
C GLN A 22 6.59 17.10 -0.98
N VAL A 23 5.88 17.28 -2.09
CA VAL A 23 5.75 16.26 -3.14
C VAL A 23 6.55 16.71 -4.35
N GLU A 24 7.68 16.03 -4.58
CA GLU A 24 8.48 16.21 -5.79
C GLU A 24 8.15 15.11 -6.80
N ARG A 25 7.77 15.50 -8.02
CA ARG A 25 7.55 14.55 -9.11
C ARG A 25 8.82 14.50 -9.96
N GLY A 26 9.46 13.34 -9.99
CA GLY A 26 10.56 13.07 -10.91
C GLY A 26 10.07 12.90 -12.36
N ASP A 27 11.02 12.86 -13.29
CA ASP A 27 10.72 12.62 -14.70
C ASP A 27 10.03 11.27 -14.91
N PRO A 28 9.04 11.18 -15.82
CA PRO A 28 8.40 9.91 -16.14
C PRO A 28 9.41 8.93 -16.74
N ILE A 29 9.58 7.78 -16.08
CA ILE A 29 10.38 6.68 -16.63
C ILE A 29 9.59 6.04 -17.75
N ARG A 30 9.92 6.35 -19.01
CA ARG A 30 9.40 5.65 -20.17
C ARG A 30 10.22 4.39 -20.38
N PHE A 31 9.60 3.23 -20.20
CA PHE A 31 10.21 1.99 -20.68
C PHE A 31 10.11 1.99 -22.21
N PRO A 32 11.22 1.91 -22.96
CA PRO A 32 11.13 1.68 -24.40
C PRO A 32 10.37 0.37 -24.62
N PRO A 33 9.53 0.27 -25.66
CA PRO A 33 8.95 -1.02 -26.04
C PRO A 33 10.10 -2.02 -26.19
N SER A 34 10.04 -3.12 -25.45
CA SER A 34 11.04 -4.20 -25.57
C SER A 34 11.06 -4.65 -27.02
N ALA A 35 12.14 -4.35 -27.74
CA ALA A 35 12.40 -4.90 -29.07
C ALA A 35 12.72 -6.41 -29.01
N THR A 36 12.93 -6.95 -27.80
CA THR A 36 13.11 -8.37 -27.57
C THR A 36 11.73 -9.05 -27.63
N PRO A 37 11.53 -10.02 -28.55
CA PRO A 37 10.32 -10.83 -28.54
C PRO A 37 10.16 -11.50 -27.17
N PRO A 38 8.94 -11.64 -26.64
CA PRO A 38 8.73 -12.41 -25.43
C PRO A 38 9.29 -13.82 -25.64
N SER A 39 10.24 -14.22 -24.79
CA SER A 39 10.76 -15.58 -24.77
C SER A 39 9.57 -16.55 -24.58
N THR A 40 9.53 -17.63 -25.36
CA THR A 40 8.59 -18.74 -25.13
C THR A 40 8.84 -19.43 -23.78
N ASP A 41 10.02 -19.22 -23.20
CA ASP A 41 10.42 -19.68 -21.86
C ASP A 41 10.37 -18.55 -20.81
N ALA A 42 9.57 -17.51 -21.04
CA ALA A 42 9.49 -16.38 -20.11
C ALA A 42 9.03 -16.86 -18.72
N VAL A 43 9.98 -16.99 -17.80
CA VAL A 43 9.71 -17.23 -16.39
C VAL A 43 8.95 -16.02 -15.86
N ILE A 44 7.68 -16.22 -15.51
CA ILE A 44 6.85 -15.19 -14.86
C ILE A 44 7.45 -14.99 -13.44
N PRO A 45 8.04 -13.82 -13.13
CA PRO A 45 8.67 -13.62 -11.83
C PRO A 45 7.62 -13.56 -10.72
N SER A 46 7.93 -14.11 -9.55
CA SER A 46 7.10 -13.98 -8.35
C SER A 46 7.21 -12.58 -7.74
N LEU A 47 6.32 -12.25 -6.81
CA LEU A 47 6.37 -11.02 -6.03
C LEU A 47 7.70 -10.88 -5.27
N GLU A 48 8.16 -11.94 -4.61
CA GLU A 48 9.41 -11.95 -3.83
C GLU A 48 10.60 -11.60 -4.71
N ALA A 49 10.73 -12.25 -5.87
CA ALA A 49 11.82 -11.99 -6.82
C ALA A 49 11.83 -10.53 -7.30
N VAL A 50 10.66 -9.89 -7.40
CA VAL A 50 10.55 -8.49 -7.83
C VAL A 50 10.91 -7.55 -6.71
N LEU A 51 10.48 -7.83 -5.48
CA LEU A 51 10.87 -7.05 -4.30
C LEU A 51 12.38 -7.13 -4.05
N GLU A 52 12.98 -8.32 -4.16
CA GLU A 52 14.43 -8.51 -4.05
C GLU A 52 15.19 -7.71 -5.10
N ARG A 53 14.79 -7.82 -6.38
CA ARG A 53 15.43 -7.06 -7.47
C ARG A 53 15.23 -5.56 -7.32
N PHE A 54 14.08 -5.11 -6.83
CA PHE A 54 13.86 -3.70 -6.54
C PHE A 54 14.84 -3.20 -5.47
N ARG A 55 14.99 -3.95 -4.37
CA ARG A 55 15.95 -3.64 -3.31
C ARG A 55 17.38 -3.59 -3.81
N GLU A 56 17.78 -4.54 -4.64
CA GLU A 56 19.11 -4.54 -5.27
C GLU A 56 19.35 -3.30 -6.12
N GLN A 57 18.35 -2.84 -6.90
CA GLN A 57 18.48 -1.63 -7.71
C GLN A 57 18.60 -0.38 -6.83
N LEU A 58 17.85 -0.29 -5.73
CA LEU A 58 17.99 0.79 -4.75
C LEU A 58 19.39 0.80 -4.12
N ARG A 59 19.92 -0.37 -3.72
CA ARG A 59 21.29 -0.51 -3.22
C ARG A 59 22.33 -0.06 -4.24
N LYS A 60 22.21 -0.52 -5.50
CA LYS A 60 23.13 -0.14 -6.58
C LYS A 60 23.14 1.36 -6.86
N ARG A 61 22.02 2.04 -6.58
CA ARG A 61 21.88 3.51 -6.70
C ARG A 61 22.27 4.26 -5.44
N ASN A 62 22.70 3.57 -4.39
CA ASN A 62 22.96 4.14 -3.07
C ASN A 62 21.76 4.94 -2.51
N ALA A 63 20.54 4.45 -2.75
CA ALA A 63 19.29 5.13 -2.40
C ALA A 63 18.71 4.69 -1.04
N LEU A 64 19.28 3.65 -0.41
CA LEU A 64 18.83 3.16 0.89
C LEU A 64 19.47 3.99 2.01
N THR A 65 18.67 4.80 2.69
CA THR A 65 19.16 5.75 3.72
C THR A 65 18.65 5.46 5.12
N GLY A 66 17.76 4.48 5.25
CA GLY A 66 17.00 4.19 6.47
C GLY A 66 15.82 5.14 6.70
N ARG A 67 15.69 6.24 5.95
CA ARG A 67 14.69 7.31 6.15
C ARG A 67 13.64 7.42 5.04
N THR A 68 13.64 6.51 4.08
CA THR A 68 12.82 6.61 2.87
C THR A 68 11.91 5.40 2.72
N CYS A 69 10.68 5.64 2.29
CA CYS A 69 9.78 4.59 1.81
C CYS A 69 9.84 4.58 0.27
N HIS A 70 10.14 3.43 -0.33
CA HIS A 70 10.30 3.30 -1.79
C HIS A 70 9.12 2.57 -2.41
N VAL A 71 8.52 3.15 -3.46
CA VAL A 71 7.35 2.59 -4.14
C VAL A 71 7.71 2.28 -5.60
N LEU A 72 7.48 1.04 -6.04
CA LEU A 72 7.56 0.65 -7.44
C LEU A 72 6.16 0.48 -8.03
N LEU A 73 5.74 1.43 -8.87
CA LEU A 73 4.54 1.30 -9.70
C LEU A 73 4.86 0.43 -10.92
N ARG A 74 4.36 -0.80 -10.90
CA ARG A 74 4.69 -1.83 -11.89
C ARG A 74 3.59 -2.00 -12.91
N TRP A 75 3.96 -1.98 -14.19
CA TRP A 75 3.08 -2.38 -15.28
C TRP A 75 3.31 -3.86 -15.64
N SER A 76 2.55 -4.78 -15.07
CA SER A 76 2.62 -6.21 -15.40
C SER A 76 1.24 -6.87 -15.39
N PRO A 77 0.39 -6.53 -16.39
CA PRO A 77 -1.02 -6.89 -16.42
C PRO A 77 -1.32 -8.39 -16.48
N LEU A 78 -0.35 -9.21 -16.91
CA LEU A 78 -0.53 -10.66 -17.06
C LEU A 78 0.25 -11.47 -16.01
N ASN A 79 0.90 -10.80 -15.04
CA ASN A 79 1.69 -11.48 -14.02
C ASN A 79 0.86 -11.76 -12.76
N TYR A 80 0.13 -12.88 -12.77
CA TYR A 80 -0.67 -13.36 -11.63
C TYR A 80 0.16 -13.70 -10.39
N ARG A 81 1.45 -14.05 -10.54
CA ARG A 81 2.35 -14.39 -9.41
C ARG A 81 2.76 -13.17 -8.59
N VAL A 82 2.56 -11.98 -9.14
CA VAL A 82 2.80 -10.70 -8.46
C VAL A 82 1.49 -10.14 -7.90
N GLY A 83 0.36 -10.60 -8.44
CA GLY A 83 -0.95 -10.09 -8.07
C GLY A 83 -1.01 -8.57 -8.23
N TYR A 84 -1.67 -7.91 -7.28
CA TYR A 84 -1.76 -6.47 -7.18
C TYR A 84 -0.54 -5.79 -6.58
N GLY A 85 0.37 -6.54 -5.98
CA GLY A 85 1.48 -5.96 -5.26
C GLY A 85 1.79 -6.67 -3.95
N GLY A 86 2.66 -6.02 -3.20
CA GLY A 86 2.95 -6.38 -1.83
C GLY A 86 4.12 -5.57 -1.31
N THR A 87 4.20 -5.54 0.01
CA THR A 87 5.11 -4.68 0.74
C THR A 87 6.10 -5.52 1.53
N LEU A 88 7.38 -5.18 1.44
CA LEU A 88 8.31 -5.51 2.51
C LEU A 88 8.21 -4.36 3.52
N ALA A 89 7.50 -4.64 4.60
CA ALA A 89 7.52 -3.78 5.77
C ALA A 89 8.99 -3.60 6.19
N PRO A 90 9.35 -2.56 6.96
CA PRO A 90 10.72 -2.38 7.42
C PRO A 90 11.33 -3.61 8.12
N ASN A 91 10.53 -4.64 8.46
CA ASN A 91 10.96 -5.85 9.14
C ASN A 91 10.39 -7.20 8.61
N SER A 92 9.73 -7.27 7.44
CA SER A 92 9.13 -8.56 6.99
C SER A 92 10.03 -9.38 6.03
N ILE A 93 10.93 -10.15 6.64
CA ILE A 93 11.39 -11.52 6.28
C ILE A 93 11.90 -11.75 4.83
N THR A 94 13.19 -11.50 4.61
CA THR A 94 14.15 -12.61 4.39
C THR A 94 15.28 -12.47 5.40
N GLY A 95 15.34 -13.40 6.35
CA GLY A 95 16.29 -13.34 7.45
C GLY A 95 17.73 -13.41 6.96
N VAL A 96 18.46 -12.31 7.14
CA VAL A 96 19.74 -12.28 7.85
C VAL A 96 19.78 -10.94 8.56
N ILE A 97 19.93 -10.96 9.88
CA ILE A 97 20.45 -9.82 10.64
C ILE A 97 21.91 -9.70 10.18
N ASP A 98 22.12 -9.13 9.00
CA ASP A 98 23.44 -8.87 8.48
C ASP A 98 23.83 -7.48 8.98
N GLY A 99 24.10 -7.41 10.30
CA GLY A 99 24.89 -6.40 11.01
C GLY A 99 24.86 -4.94 10.53
N GLY A 100 23.76 -4.46 9.96
CA GLY A 100 23.74 -3.21 9.22
C GLY A 100 22.32 -2.74 8.91
N ASP A 101 21.81 -1.90 9.81
CA ASP A 101 20.60 -1.10 9.68
C ASP A 101 20.62 -0.22 8.41
N SER A 102 20.11 -0.75 7.30
CA SER A 102 19.81 0.09 6.11
C SER A 102 18.31 0.30 5.88
N GLY A 103 17.48 -0.09 6.87
CA GLY A 103 16.29 0.60 7.43
C GLY A 103 15.10 1.06 6.56
N ASP A 104 15.15 1.02 5.22
CA ASP A 104 14.08 1.55 4.36
C ASP A 104 12.98 0.52 4.04
N ALA A 105 11.72 0.95 4.16
CA ALA A 105 10.53 0.20 3.72
C ALA A 105 10.38 0.27 2.19
N GLN A 106 9.84 -0.79 1.59
CA GLN A 106 9.61 -0.83 0.15
C GLN A 106 8.36 -1.59 -0.24
N THR A 107 7.69 -1.12 -1.29
CA THR A 107 6.48 -1.75 -1.80
C THR A 107 6.43 -1.80 -3.32
N VAL A 108 5.70 -2.76 -3.85
CA VAL A 108 5.38 -2.90 -5.27
C VAL A 108 3.87 -2.81 -5.42
N ALA A 109 3.39 -1.91 -6.28
CA ALA A 109 2.00 -1.87 -6.70
C ALA A 109 1.91 -2.20 -8.19
N ASN A 110 1.30 -3.34 -8.54
CA ASN A 110 1.08 -3.77 -9.91
C ASN A 110 -0.13 -3.06 -10.53
N VAL A 111 0.06 -1.79 -10.88
CA VAL A 111 -0.93 -0.96 -11.55
C VAL A 111 -1.39 -1.53 -12.89
N GLY A 112 -0.54 -2.31 -13.57
CA GLY A 112 -0.94 -2.99 -14.80
C GLY A 112 -1.99 -4.07 -14.57
N ALA A 113 -1.88 -4.84 -13.48
CA ALA A 113 -2.87 -5.88 -13.15
C ALA A 113 -4.22 -5.25 -12.82
N THR A 114 -4.25 -4.25 -11.93
CA THR A 114 -5.51 -3.58 -11.56
C THR A 114 -6.17 -2.84 -12.72
N GLU A 115 -5.41 -2.21 -13.64
CA GLU A 115 -6.01 -1.55 -14.82
C GLU A 115 -6.64 -2.56 -15.80
N VAL A 116 -6.10 -3.79 -15.88
CA VAL A 116 -6.59 -4.81 -16.84
C VAL A 116 -7.64 -5.73 -16.22
N TRP A 117 -7.52 -6.06 -14.94
CA TRP A 117 -8.45 -6.96 -14.26
C TRP A 117 -9.66 -6.20 -13.69
N ASP A 118 -9.51 -4.89 -13.45
CA ASP A 118 -10.49 -4.09 -12.72
C ASP A 118 -10.76 -2.73 -13.39
N SER A 119 -10.49 -1.63 -12.69
CA SER A 119 -10.80 -0.29 -13.13
C SER A 119 -9.82 0.75 -12.59
N ARG A 120 -9.77 1.90 -13.24
CA ARG A 120 -8.88 2.99 -12.84
C ARG A 120 -9.07 3.49 -11.39
N PRO A 121 -10.30 3.59 -10.82
CA PRO A 121 -10.48 3.91 -9.40
C PRO A 121 -9.78 2.90 -8.48
N VAL A 122 -9.90 1.60 -8.78
CA VAL A 122 -9.21 0.53 -8.06
C VAL A 122 -7.70 0.71 -8.16
N THR A 123 -7.16 0.95 -9.36
CA THR A 123 -5.72 1.14 -9.55
C THR A 123 -5.17 2.26 -8.68
N ARG A 124 -5.92 3.36 -8.54
CA ARG A 124 -5.55 4.48 -7.65
C ARG A 124 -5.54 4.02 -6.19
N ASN A 125 -6.59 3.33 -5.75
CA ASN A 125 -6.66 2.83 -4.38
C ASN A 125 -5.53 1.85 -4.09
N MET A 126 -5.24 0.92 -4.99
CA MET A 126 -4.19 -0.07 -4.80
C MET A 126 -2.80 0.55 -4.70
N ALA A 127 -2.51 1.58 -5.52
CA ALA A 127 -1.25 2.31 -5.39
C ALA A 127 -1.12 3.00 -4.02
N ILE A 128 -2.22 3.55 -3.48
CA ILE A 128 -2.24 4.15 -2.14
C ILE A 128 -2.15 3.06 -1.07
N HIS A 129 -2.90 1.96 -1.19
CA HIS A 129 -2.92 0.81 -0.30
C HIS A 129 -1.52 0.24 -0.06
N GLU A 130 -0.84 -0.10 -1.14
CA GLU A 130 0.52 -0.64 -1.08
C GLU A 130 1.51 0.36 -0.48
N THR A 131 1.31 1.65 -0.76
CA THR A 131 2.11 2.71 -0.14
C THR A 131 1.85 2.79 1.36
N LEU A 132 0.60 2.68 1.82
CA LEU A 132 0.22 2.77 3.24
C LEU A 132 0.86 1.66 4.09
N HIS A 133 1.01 0.45 3.56
CA HIS A 133 1.73 -0.64 4.24
C HIS A 133 3.15 -0.28 4.67
N THR A 134 3.80 0.67 3.98
CA THR A 134 5.13 1.14 4.39
C THR A 134 5.13 2.01 5.66
N PHE A 135 3.96 2.49 6.07
CA PHE A 135 3.73 3.35 7.23
C PHE A 135 3.00 2.64 8.39
N LEU A 136 2.54 1.41 8.21
CA LEU A 136 1.64 0.72 9.14
C LEU A 136 2.27 -0.57 9.69
N PRO A 137 3.31 -0.47 10.53
CA PRO A 137 3.88 -1.63 11.21
C PRO A 137 2.89 -2.19 12.24
N ASP A 138 2.95 -3.50 12.47
CA ASP A 138 2.01 -4.24 13.34
C ASP A 138 1.81 -3.59 14.72
N ASP A 139 2.89 -3.12 15.36
CA ASP A 139 2.82 -2.49 16.69
C ASP A 139 2.00 -1.19 16.71
N ILE A 140 2.00 -0.45 15.61
CA ILE A 140 1.19 0.76 15.45
C ILE A 140 -0.26 0.39 15.15
N VAL A 141 -0.48 -0.64 14.33
CA VAL A 141 -1.82 -1.13 13.98
C VAL A 141 -2.54 -1.63 15.24
N GLU A 142 -1.88 -2.48 16.03
CA GLU A 142 -2.40 -3.04 17.29
C GLU A 142 -2.71 -1.96 18.33
N ALA A 143 -2.08 -0.78 18.23
CA ALA A 143 -2.35 0.35 19.12
C ALA A 143 -3.61 1.15 18.73
N ILE A 144 -4.28 0.81 17.61
CA ILE A 144 -5.44 1.54 17.08
C ILE A 144 -6.70 0.70 17.24
N GLY A 145 -7.41 0.94 18.34
CA GLY A 145 -8.65 0.23 18.64
C GLY A 145 -8.42 -1.27 18.80
N ASP A 146 -9.32 -2.06 18.24
CA ASP A 146 -9.24 -3.53 18.26
C ASP A 146 -8.67 -4.10 16.94
N ALA A 147 -7.90 -3.31 16.18
CA ALA A 147 -7.36 -3.75 14.89
C ALA A 147 -6.27 -4.81 15.06
N SER A 148 -6.39 -5.91 14.33
CA SER A 148 -5.40 -7.01 14.28
C SER A 148 -4.63 -7.09 12.95
N CYS A 149 -5.00 -6.25 11.99
CA CYS A 149 -4.39 -6.16 10.68
C CYS A 149 -4.60 -4.74 10.13
N ASP A 150 -3.64 -4.20 9.39
CA ASP A 150 -3.71 -2.85 8.78
C ASP A 150 -4.95 -2.66 7.89
N HIS A 151 -5.41 -3.71 7.20
CA HIS A 151 -6.64 -3.70 6.41
C HIS A 151 -7.88 -3.34 7.23
N GLU A 152 -7.89 -3.67 8.52
CA GLU A 152 -8.98 -3.33 9.45
C GLU A 152 -9.05 -1.82 9.72
N LEU A 153 -7.99 -1.06 9.47
CA LEU A 153 -8.04 0.40 9.60
C LEU A 153 -8.88 1.06 8.50
N GLY A 154 -9.26 0.34 7.45
CA GLY A 154 -10.04 0.85 6.33
C GLY A 154 -11.52 1.03 6.64
N THR A 155 -12.26 1.46 5.63
CA THR A 155 -13.70 1.72 5.72
C THR A 155 -14.40 1.24 4.47
N ALA A 156 -15.60 0.71 4.66
CA ALA A 156 -16.54 0.40 3.59
C ALA A 156 -17.93 0.86 4.02
N VAL A 157 -18.32 2.04 3.55
CA VAL A 157 -19.47 2.80 4.07
C VAL A 157 -20.53 2.98 3.00
N ARG A 158 -21.80 3.01 3.39
CA ARG A 158 -22.88 3.25 2.43
C ARG A 158 -22.93 4.71 2.05
N THR A 159 -23.01 4.98 0.74
CA THR A 159 -23.26 6.34 0.23
C THR A 159 -24.73 6.55 -0.12
N ASP A 160 -25.43 5.47 -0.42
CA ASP A 160 -26.86 5.43 -0.73
C ASP A 160 -27.43 4.02 -0.44
N GLU A 161 -28.62 3.72 -0.98
CA GLU A 161 -29.35 2.48 -0.70
C GLU A 161 -28.62 1.22 -1.20
N ASP A 162 -27.89 1.31 -2.31
CA ASP A 162 -27.29 0.16 -3.00
C ASP A 162 -25.77 0.28 -3.24
N THR A 163 -25.13 1.38 -2.83
CA THR A 163 -23.71 1.66 -3.07
C THR A 163 -22.88 1.67 -1.79
N LEU A 164 -21.75 0.95 -1.84
CA LEU A 164 -20.72 0.97 -0.81
C LEU A 164 -19.45 1.67 -1.34
N GLU A 165 -18.97 2.68 -0.64
CA GLU A 165 -17.70 3.35 -0.91
C GLU A 165 -16.57 2.75 -0.07
N VAL A 166 -15.48 2.36 -0.73
CA VAL A 166 -14.33 1.67 -0.13
C VAL A 166 -13.10 2.57 -0.12
N SER A 167 -12.47 2.72 1.05
CA SER A 167 -11.21 3.46 1.20
C SER A 167 -9.98 2.62 0.81
N PRO A 168 -8.79 3.23 0.61
CA PRO A 168 -7.65 2.54 0.01
C PRO A 168 -7.20 1.29 0.77
N ILE A 169 -7.00 1.37 2.10
CA ILE A 169 -6.51 0.21 2.87
C ILE A 169 -7.57 -0.90 2.99
N ALA A 170 -8.86 -0.58 2.89
CA ALA A 170 -9.95 -1.56 2.81
C ALA A 170 -10.07 -2.22 1.42
N THR A 171 -9.32 -1.75 0.41
CA THR A 171 -9.32 -2.35 -0.92
C THR A 171 -8.52 -3.65 -0.89
N ALA A 172 -9.20 -4.79 -0.82
CA ALA A 172 -8.57 -6.11 -0.59
C ALA A 172 -7.88 -6.72 -1.83
N TYR A 173 -7.00 -7.70 -1.53
CA TYR A 173 -6.04 -8.35 -2.44
C TYR A 173 -6.63 -9.38 -3.42
N ALA A 174 -5.97 -9.50 -4.57
CA ALA A 174 -6.09 -10.64 -5.47
C ALA A 174 -5.27 -11.84 -4.97
N GLY A 175 -5.90 -13.01 -4.85
CA GLY A 175 -5.19 -14.28 -4.67
C GLY A 175 -4.40 -14.68 -5.94
N PRO A 176 -3.23 -15.35 -5.81
CA PRO A 176 -2.34 -15.71 -6.92
C PRO A 176 -2.80 -16.95 -7.72
N ASP A 177 -4.09 -17.07 -8.05
CA ASP A 177 -4.64 -18.39 -8.38
C ASP A 177 -4.67 -18.73 -9.88
N ARG A 178 -4.56 -17.74 -10.79
CA ARG A 178 -4.29 -17.86 -12.26
C ARG A 178 -4.61 -16.54 -12.99
N ILE A 179 -4.16 -16.39 -14.25
CA ILE A 179 -4.62 -15.30 -15.14
C ILE A 179 -6.15 -15.39 -15.31
N GLY A 180 -6.87 -14.33 -14.95
CA GLY A 180 -8.34 -14.31 -14.91
C GLY A 180 -8.95 -15.18 -13.80
N GLY A 181 -8.14 -15.66 -12.86
CA GLY A 181 -8.51 -16.58 -11.78
C GLY A 181 -9.07 -15.94 -10.52
N GLY A 182 -8.74 -14.68 -10.29
CA GLY A 182 -9.27 -13.85 -9.22
C GLY A 182 -9.07 -12.39 -9.65
N THR A 183 -10.14 -11.60 -9.76
CA THR A 183 -10.67 -10.84 -8.62
C THR A 183 -12.08 -10.28 -8.89
N ARG A 184 -12.83 -9.94 -7.84
CA ARG A 184 -14.09 -9.15 -7.93
C ARG A 184 -14.30 -8.13 -6.78
N PHE A 185 -13.24 -7.79 -6.03
CA PHE A 185 -13.20 -7.00 -4.77
C PHE A 185 -14.09 -7.48 -3.64
N HIS A 186 -13.54 -7.53 -2.44
CA HIS A 186 -14.35 -7.60 -1.23
C HIS A 186 -13.87 -6.52 -0.27
N GLY A 187 -14.63 -5.42 -0.19
CA GLY A 187 -14.57 -4.49 0.94
C GLY A 187 -15.12 -5.16 2.18
N THR A 188 -14.49 -6.27 2.57
CA THR A 188 -14.91 -7.18 3.62
C THR A 188 -13.69 -7.67 4.38
N GLY A 189 -12.73 -6.82 4.72
CA GLY A 189 -11.57 -7.20 5.55
C GLY A 189 -10.59 -8.23 4.96
N CYS A 190 -9.49 -8.43 5.69
CA CYS A 190 -8.45 -9.45 5.39
C CYS A 190 -8.80 -10.80 6.04
N CYS A 191 -9.12 -10.80 7.34
CA CYS A 191 -9.37 -12.01 8.14
C CYS A 191 -10.80 -12.09 8.67
N ASP A 192 -11.39 -10.96 9.08
CA ASP A 192 -12.80 -10.85 9.49
C ASP A 192 -13.45 -9.72 8.70
N ARG A 193 -14.61 -10.04 8.14
CA ARG A 193 -15.26 -9.24 7.12
C ARG A 193 -15.92 -7.97 7.64
N ASP A 194 -16.20 -7.96 8.94
CA ASP A 194 -16.92 -6.88 9.60
C ASP A 194 -16.01 -6.02 10.50
N ARG A 195 -14.70 -6.30 10.55
CA ARG A 195 -13.74 -5.63 11.45
C ARG A 195 -13.11 -4.36 10.91
N PHE A 196 -13.57 -3.84 9.78
CA PHE A 196 -13.15 -2.51 9.38
C PHE A 196 -13.48 -1.48 10.45
N TYR A 197 -12.66 -0.44 10.54
CA TYR A 197 -12.87 0.71 11.39
C TYR A 197 -14.29 1.27 11.24
N ARG A 198 -14.83 1.19 10.01
CA ARG A 198 -16.27 1.29 9.77
C ARG A 198 -16.71 0.38 8.62
N HIS A 199 -17.74 -0.42 8.84
CA HIS A 199 -18.40 -1.24 7.82
C HIS A 199 -19.92 -1.12 7.96
N ASP A 200 -20.60 -0.61 6.93
CA ASP A 200 -22.06 -0.38 6.96
C ASP A 200 -22.86 -1.59 6.43
N GLY A 201 -22.22 -2.75 6.28
CA GLY A 201 -22.82 -4.01 5.82
C GLY A 201 -23.06 -4.05 4.31
N ASN A 202 -22.96 -5.25 3.71
CA ASN A 202 -23.07 -5.44 2.25
C ASN A 202 -24.43 -5.97 1.76
N VAL A 203 -25.41 -6.16 2.63
CA VAL A 203 -26.73 -6.69 2.26
C VAL A 203 -27.47 -5.69 1.37
N GLY A 204 -27.87 -6.09 0.17
CA GLY A 204 -28.55 -5.21 -0.79
C GLY A 204 -27.63 -4.22 -1.51
N ILE A 205 -26.31 -4.36 -1.38
CA ILE A 205 -25.34 -3.58 -2.15
C ILE A 205 -25.16 -4.21 -3.53
N GLU A 206 -25.39 -3.42 -4.57
CA GLU A 206 -25.16 -3.79 -5.97
C GLU A 206 -23.99 -3.02 -6.58
N ASN A 207 -23.65 -1.86 -6.01
CA ASN A 207 -22.66 -0.93 -6.53
C ASN A 207 -21.49 -0.73 -5.56
N TRP A 208 -20.29 -0.59 -6.11
CA TRP A 208 -19.06 -0.35 -5.34
C TRP A 208 -18.34 0.86 -5.92
N THR A 209 -18.07 1.84 -5.07
CA THR A 209 -17.27 3.02 -5.42
C THR A 209 -15.98 3.05 -4.61
N TYR A 210 -14.99 3.77 -5.12
CA TYR A 210 -13.65 3.77 -4.55
C TYR A 210 -13.19 5.20 -4.38
N THR A 211 -12.80 5.50 -3.15
CA THR A 211 -12.30 6.82 -2.80
C THR A 211 -10.82 6.76 -2.47
N THR A 212 -10.08 7.79 -2.86
CA THR A 212 -8.67 7.98 -2.47
C THR A 212 -8.53 8.56 -1.06
N GLU A 213 -9.65 8.78 -0.41
CA GLU A 213 -9.78 9.31 0.94
C GLU A 213 -9.40 8.26 2.00
N LEU A 214 -8.52 8.66 2.93
CA LEU A 214 -8.10 7.80 4.04
C LEU A 214 -9.14 7.83 5.17
N SER A 215 -9.33 6.71 5.86
CA SER A 215 -10.13 6.70 7.10
C SER A 215 -9.40 7.42 8.24
N GLU A 216 -10.12 7.79 9.30
CA GLU A 216 -9.49 8.36 10.51
C GLU A 216 -8.47 7.39 11.13
N ALA A 217 -8.77 6.09 11.19
CA ALA A 217 -7.84 5.10 11.71
C ALA A 217 -6.57 4.94 10.85
N THR A 218 -6.70 5.04 9.53
CA THR A 218 -5.53 5.06 8.63
C THR A 218 -4.69 6.31 8.89
N CYS A 219 -5.32 7.49 9.01
CA CYS A 219 -4.62 8.73 9.36
C CYS A 219 -3.91 8.63 10.73
N GLU A 220 -4.54 8.01 11.73
CA GLU A 220 -3.95 7.78 13.04
C GLU A 220 -2.68 6.93 12.95
N GLY A 221 -2.73 5.82 12.21
CA GLY A 221 -1.58 4.94 12.00
C GLY A 221 -0.41 5.64 11.35
N VAL A 222 -0.65 6.36 10.25
CA VAL A 222 0.40 7.14 9.59
C VAL A 222 0.95 8.24 10.51
N THR A 223 0.09 8.91 11.29
CA THR A 223 0.50 9.95 12.24
C THR A 223 1.44 9.39 13.31
N ARG A 224 1.08 8.27 13.95
CA ARG A 224 1.93 7.59 14.95
C ARG A 224 3.27 7.17 14.37
N PHE A 225 3.27 6.67 13.13
CA PHE A 225 4.50 6.28 12.45
C PHE A 225 5.43 7.47 12.25
N LEU A 226 4.88 8.61 11.80
CA LEU A 226 5.64 9.83 11.57
C LEU A 226 6.21 10.39 12.89
N GLU A 227 5.43 10.40 13.97
CA GLU A 227 5.90 10.79 15.31
C GLU A 227 7.08 9.94 15.75
N ARG A 228 6.94 8.60 15.70
CA ARG A 228 8.00 7.67 16.05
C ARG A 228 9.26 7.92 15.23
N ARG A 229 9.12 8.17 13.92
CA ARG A 229 10.26 8.43 13.03
C ARG A 229 10.96 9.75 13.35
N LEU A 230 10.20 10.80 13.64
CA LEU A 230 10.72 12.12 13.96
C LEU A 230 11.40 12.15 15.33
N ASP A 231 10.84 11.47 16.34
CA ASP A 231 11.44 11.37 17.66
C ASP A 231 12.77 10.61 17.64
N SER A 232 12.84 9.47 16.92
CA SER A 232 14.11 8.78 16.69
C SER A 232 15.15 9.66 15.98
N SER A 233 14.72 10.55 15.09
CA SER A 233 15.62 11.46 14.36
C SER A 233 16.18 12.57 15.26
N ARG A 234 15.41 13.02 16.26
CA ARG A 234 15.82 14.03 17.25
C ARG A 234 16.77 13.45 18.29
N ALA A 235 16.57 12.20 18.69
CA ALA A 235 17.44 11.50 19.64
C ALA A 235 18.83 11.14 19.06
N SER A 236 18.99 11.17 17.73
CA SER A 236 20.24 10.84 17.03
C SER A 236 21.07 12.07 16.63
N ARG A 237 20.68 13.28 17.09
CA ARG A 237 21.42 14.54 16.92
C ARG A 237 22.03 14.97 18.24
#